data_AF-A0A1S8WXN3-F1
#
_entry.id   AF-A0A1S8WXN3-F1
#
_cell.length_a   1.000
_cell.length_b   1.000
_cell.length_c   1.000
_cell.angle_alpha   90.00
_cell.angle_beta   90.00
_cell.angle_gamma   90.00
#
_symmetry.space_group_name_H-M   'P 1'
#
loop_
_entity.id
_entity.type
_entity.pdbx_description
1 polymer ?
#
loop_
_entity_poly.entity_id
_entity_poly.type
_entity_poly.pdbx_seq_one_letter_code
_entity_poly.pdbx_strand_id
1 'polypeptide(L)'
;MGLAISLVSTVKEKVWYHSNCPTRGRGCYNTRLVEHGGCCIWYNEPNLLGDIEEHLGITIDAVDSNLLVQADAFDGKVVYGQKLKQLAPKYKTHVDVLASAVKELNQLEKKTQQSYLRLKYAGEITA
;
A
#
# COMPACT_ATOMS: atom_id res chain seq x y z
N MET A 1 8.95 -3.82 3.62
CA MET A 1 8.85 -5.29 3.63
C MET A 1 7.97 -5.63 4.81
N GLY A 2 6.68 -5.77 4.54
CA GLY A 2 5.70 -6.27 5.49
C GLY A 2 5.54 -7.76 5.29
N LEU A 3 5.11 -8.47 6.33
CA LEU A 3 4.74 -9.88 6.24
C LEU A 3 3.25 -9.95 5.84
N ALA A 4 2.93 -10.71 4.80
CA ALA A 4 1.57 -11.07 4.46
C ALA A 4 1.35 -12.53 4.88
N ILE A 5 0.28 -12.79 5.64
CA ILE A 5 -0.13 -14.13 6.06
C ILE A 5 -1.51 -14.38 5.46
N SER A 6 -1.68 -15.54 4.82
CA SER A 6 -2.98 -16.01 4.33
C SER A 6 -3.43 -17.17 5.20
N LEU A 7 -4.71 -17.16 5.61
CA LEU A 7 -5.36 -18.30 6.26
C LEU A 7 -6.18 -19.01 5.18
N VAL A 8 -5.86 -20.28 4.91
CA VAL A 8 -6.45 -21.05 3.82
C VAL A 8 -7.06 -22.32 4.41
N SER A 9 -8.36 -22.51 4.20
CA SER A 9 -9.11 -23.68 4.58
C SER A 9 -8.74 -24.87 3.71
N THR A 10 -8.71 -26.05 4.31
CA THR A 10 -8.43 -27.32 3.61
C THR A 10 -9.65 -27.88 2.88
N VAL A 11 -10.83 -27.30 3.13
CA VAL A 11 -12.10 -27.74 2.57
C VAL A 11 -12.85 -26.58 1.94
N LYS A 12 -13.79 -26.87 1.04
CA LYS A 12 -14.68 -25.84 0.51
C LYS A 12 -15.57 -25.31 1.62
N GLU A 13 -15.65 -23.99 1.73
CA GLU A 13 -16.45 -23.34 2.75
C GLU A 13 -17.66 -22.64 2.13
N LYS A 14 -18.79 -22.68 2.84
CA LYS A 14 -19.99 -21.97 2.40
C LYS A 14 -19.95 -20.56 2.95
N VAL A 15 -19.75 -19.59 2.05
CA VAL A 15 -19.59 -18.17 2.42
C VAL A 15 -20.73 -17.32 1.87
N TRP A 16 -20.98 -16.19 2.51
CA TRP A 16 -21.91 -15.18 2.01
C TRP A 16 -21.26 -14.40 0.85
N TYR A 17 -21.97 -14.28 -0.27
CA TYR A 17 -21.50 -13.56 -1.46
C TYR A 17 -22.40 -12.37 -1.83
N HIS A 18 -23.68 -12.40 -1.43
CA HIS A 18 -24.66 -11.32 -1.61
C HIS A 18 -24.68 -10.64 -2.99
N SER A 19 -24.34 -11.35 -4.07
CA SER A 19 -24.27 -10.80 -5.43
C SER A 19 -25.61 -10.32 -5.97
N ASN A 20 -26.68 -11.06 -5.67
CA ASN A 20 -28.03 -10.82 -6.18
C ASN A 20 -28.96 -10.22 -5.12
N CYS A 21 -28.41 -9.65 -4.04
CA CYS A 21 -29.17 -9.10 -2.93
C CYS A 21 -29.34 -7.58 -3.08
N PRO A 22 -30.57 -7.03 -3.22
CA PRO A 22 -30.79 -5.58 -3.33
C PRO A 22 -30.22 -4.79 -2.15
N THR A 23 -30.26 -5.38 -0.95
CA THR A 23 -29.76 -4.76 0.29
C THR A 23 -28.30 -5.07 0.58
N ARG A 24 -27.59 -5.75 -0.34
CA ARG A 24 -26.18 -6.18 -0.19
C ARG A 24 -25.90 -6.87 1.14
N GLY A 25 -26.83 -7.72 1.57
CA GLY A 25 -26.70 -8.52 2.79
C GLY A 25 -27.30 -7.90 4.05
N ARG A 26 -27.72 -6.62 4.04
CA ARG A 26 -28.39 -6.03 5.21
C ARG A 26 -29.73 -6.75 5.47
N GLY A 27 -29.80 -7.48 6.57
CA GLY A 27 -30.98 -8.27 6.98
C GLY A 27 -31.23 -9.52 6.12
N CYS A 28 -30.23 -10.01 5.38
CA CYS A 28 -30.39 -11.19 4.53
C CYS A 28 -30.09 -12.50 5.28
N TYR A 29 -31.02 -13.45 5.22
CA TYR A 29 -30.87 -14.77 5.85
C TYR A 29 -31.01 -15.93 4.84
N ASN A 30 -31.04 -15.63 3.53
CA ASN A 30 -31.21 -16.64 2.48
C ASN A 30 -29.88 -17.37 2.21
N THR A 31 -29.65 -18.46 2.93
CA THR A 31 -28.41 -19.25 2.84
C THR A 31 -28.35 -20.17 1.63
N ARG A 32 -29.32 -20.16 0.70
CA ARG A 32 -29.23 -20.99 -0.51
C ARG A 32 -28.04 -20.55 -1.38
N LEU A 33 -27.60 -21.42 -2.27
CA LEU A 33 -26.56 -21.06 -3.23
C LEU A 33 -27.09 -20.01 -4.22
N VAL A 34 -26.21 -19.16 -4.74
CA VAL A 34 -26.55 -18.15 -5.77
C VAL A 34 -27.19 -18.81 -7.00
N GLU A 35 -26.72 -20.01 -7.39
CA GLU A 35 -27.32 -20.84 -8.46
C GLU A 35 -28.79 -21.22 -8.21
N HIS A 36 -29.22 -21.18 -6.96
CA HIS A 36 -30.60 -21.46 -6.53
C HIS A 36 -31.32 -20.21 -6.01
N GLY A 37 -30.87 -19.01 -6.42
CA GLY A 37 -31.47 -17.73 -6.03
C GLY A 37 -31.20 -17.35 -4.56
N GLY A 38 -30.17 -17.91 -3.94
CA GLY A 38 -29.72 -17.55 -2.60
C GLY A 38 -28.58 -16.53 -2.56
N CYS A 39 -27.93 -16.41 -1.41
CA CYS A 39 -26.86 -15.43 -1.18
C CYS A 39 -25.53 -16.05 -0.73
N CYS A 40 -25.37 -17.37 -0.86
CA CYS A 40 -24.13 -18.07 -0.55
C CYS A 40 -23.46 -18.66 -1.79
N ILE A 41 -22.15 -18.89 -1.70
CA ILE A 41 -21.38 -19.69 -2.66
C ILE A 41 -20.53 -20.70 -1.92
N TRP A 42 -20.04 -21.72 -2.62
CA TRP A 42 -18.95 -22.56 -2.14
C TRP A 42 -17.63 -21.90 -2.55
N TYR A 43 -16.87 -21.46 -1.56
CA TYR A 43 -15.56 -20.85 -1.74
C TYR A 43 -14.49 -21.93 -1.67
N ASN A 44 -13.66 -22.00 -2.71
CA ASN A 44 -12.65 -23.05 -2.87
C ASN A 44 -11.25 -22.44 -2.69
N GLU A 45 -10.87 -22.20 -1.44
CA GLU A 45 -9.59 -21.58 -1.10
C GLU A 45 -8.36 -22.35 -1.58
N PRO A 46 -8.33 -23.70 -1.55
CA PRO A 46 -7.19 -24.45 -2.11
C PRO A 46 -6.94 -24.17 -3.60
N ASN A 47 -8.00 -23.98 -4.39
CA ASN A 47 -7.87 -23.66 -5.81
C ASN A 47 -7.40 -22.21 -6.02
N LEU A 48 -7.93 -21.27 -5.24
CA LEU A 48 -7.50 -19.87 -5.27
C LEU A 48 -6.04 -19.69 -4.86
N LEU A 49 -5.57 -20.47 -3.87
CA LEU A 49 -4.15 -20.49 -3.51
C LEU A 49 -3.29 -20.94 -4.70
N GLY A 50 -3.68 -22.01 -5.38
CA GLY A 50 -2.98 -22.49 -6.58
C GLY A 50 -2.92 -21.44 -7.69
N ASP A 51 -4.03 -20.75 -7.97
CA ASP A 51 -4.07 -19.67 -8.97
C ASP A 51 -3.13 -18.50 -8.59
N ILE A 52 -3.02 -18.19 -7.30
CA ILE A 52 -2.10 -17.15 -6.80
C ILE A 52 -0.64 -17.60 -6.96
N GLU A 53 -0.32 -18.85 -6.60
CA GLU A 53 1.02 -19.42 -6.75
C GLU A 53 1.45 -19.46 -8.23
N GLU A 54 0.55 -19.85 -9.14
CA GLU A 54 0.78 -19.81 -10.58
C GLU A 54 1.06 -18.38 -11.07
N HIS A 55 0.28 -17.41 -10.61
CA HIS A 55 0.46 -16.01 -10.99
C HIS A 55 1.79 -15.42 -10.47
N LEU A 56 2.22 -15.80 -9.27
CA LEU A 56 3.47 -15.35 -8.68
C LEU A 56 4.69 -16.14 -9.18
N GLY A 57 4.47 -17.33 -9.76
CA GLY A 57 5.53 -18.26 -10.17
C GLY A 57 6.32 -18.84 -9.00
N ILE A 58 5.77 -18.80 -7.78
CA ILE A 58 6.39 -19.34 -6.55
C ILE A 58 5.35 -20.12 -5.76
N THR A 59 5.81 -21.17 -5.07
CA THR A 59 5.02 -21.86 -4.04
C THR A 59 5.09 -21.07 -2.75
N ILE A 60 3.96 -20.88 -2.09
CA ILE A 60 3.87 -20.15 -0.81
C ILE A 60 4.08 -21.16 0.32
N ASP A 61 5.00 -20.85 1.22
CA ASP A 61 5.31 -21.73 2.34
C ASP A 61 4.14 -21.83 3.33
N ALA A 62 3.76 -23.06 3.65
CA ALA A 62 2.76 -23.36 4.66
C ALA A 62 3.40 -23.47 6.04
N VAL A 63 2.78 -22.85 7.04
CA VAL A 63 3.23 -22.89 8.44
C VAL A 63 2.71 -24.17 9.12
N ASP A 64 3.45 -24.65 10.12
CA ASP A 64 3.03 -25.78 10.93
C ASP A 64 1.84 -25.45 11.86
N SER A 65 1.30 -26.45 12.55
CA SER A 65 0.20 -26.27 13.50
C SER A 65 0.55 -25.37 14.69
N ASN A 66 1.84 -25.14 14.94
CA ASN A 66 2.30 -24.22 15.98
C ASN A 66 2.32 -22.76 15.48
N LEU A 67 1.96 -22.51 14.22
CA LEU A 67 1.94 -21.20 13.56
C LEU A 67 3.28 -20.46 13.70
N LEU A 68 4.38 -21.22 13.71
CA LEU A 68 5.72 -20.68 13.82
C LEU A 68 6.19 -20.15 12.46
N VAL A 69 5.94 -18.86 12.22
CA VAL A 69 6.48 -18.18 11.03
C VAL A 69 7.99 -18.08 11.16
N GLN A 70 8.72 -18.73 10.24
CA GLN A 70 10.17 -18.61 10.19
C GLN A 70 10.51 -17.15 9.90
N ALA A 71 11.30 -16.54 10.78
CA ALA A 71 11.89 -15.25 10.50
C ALA A 71 12.97 -15.50 9.45
N ASP A 72 12.63 -15.37 8.18
CA ASP A 72 13.63 -15.38 7.12
C ASP A 72 14.77 -14.44 7.52
N ALA A 73 15.99 -14.95 7.38
CA ALA A 73 17.22 -14.23 7.67
C ALA A 73 17.33 -13.03 6.72
N PHE A 74 16.65 -11.96 7.10
CA PHE A 74 16.75 -10.68 6.44
C PHE A 74 18.21 -10.25 6.52
N ASP A 75 18.84 -10.00 5.37
CA ASP A 75 20.25 -9.58 5.20
C ASP A 75 20.55 -8.18 5.77
N GLY A 76 19.86 -7.76 6.84
CA GLY A 76 20.07 -6.52 7.58
C GLY A 76 19.82 -5.22 6.81
N LYS A 77 19.61 -5.27 5.49
CA LYS A 77 19.59 -4.08 4.63
C LYS A 77 18.32 -3.24 4.73
N VAL A 78 17.19 -3.81 5.14
CA VAL A 78 15.93 -3.06 5.15
C VAL A 78 15.11 -3.31 6.42
N VAL A 79 15.20 -2.36 7.35
CA VAL A 79 14.40 -2.31 8.58
C VAL A 79 13.16 -1.45 8.32
N TYR A 80 11.97 -1.97 8.61
CA TYR A 80 10.72 -1.21 8.51
C TYR A 80 10.03 -1.12 9.88
N GLY A 81 9.21 -0.08 10.09
CA GLY A 81 8.34 0.04 11.27
C GLY A 81 9.04 0.48 12.57
N GLN A 82 8.52 0.03 13.71
CA GLN A 82 8.93 0.50 15.06
C GLN A 82 10.41 0.24 15.39
N LYS A 83 11.04 -0.79 14.79
CA LYS A 83 12.48 -1.08 14.96
C LYS A 83 13.38 -0.02 14.32
N LEU A 84 12.88 0.77 13.37
CA LEU A 84 13.60 1.94 12.81
C LEU A 84 13.75 3.06 13.86
N LYS A 85 12.85 3.18 14.84
CA LYS A 85 12.93 4.25 15.85
C LYS A 85 14.09 4.11 16.83
N GLN A 86 14.57 2.89 17.06
CA GLN A 86 15.66 2.61 18.01
C GLN A 86 17.04 2.52 17.35
N LEU A 87 17.10 2.23 16.05
CA LEU A 87 18.33 2.00 15.30
C LEU A 87 18.61 3.05 14.21
N ALA A 88 17.70 3.99 13.95
CA ALA A 88 17.95 5.02 12.95
C ALA A 88 19.15 5.90 13.37
N PRO A 89 20.27 5.93 12.62
CA PRO A 89 21.05 7.15 12.57
C PRO A 89 20.07 8.26 12.15
N LYS A 90 20.20 9.48 12.70
CA LYS A 90 19.45 10.66 12.21
C LYS A 90 19.61 10.70 10.69
N TYR A 91 18.62 10.19 9.96
CA TYR A 91 18.68 10.09 8.51
C TYR A 91 18.67 11.54 8.04
N LYS A 92 19.81 12.03 7.56
CA LYS A 92 19.88 13.30 6.84
C LYS A 92 19.04 13.09 5.59
N THR A 93 17.79 13.52 5.69
CA THR A 93 16.77 13.33 4.67
C THR A 93 17.25 13.93 3.35
N HIS A 94 16.66 13.49 2.24
CA HIS A 94 16.82 14.13 0.92
C HIS A 94 16.65 15.67 0.96
N VAL A 95 16.01 16.19 2.02
CA VAL A 95 15.94 17.61 2.38
C VAL A 95 17.32 18.28 2.47
N ASP A 96 18.33 17.63 3.06
CA ASP A 96 19.68 18.22 3.17
C ASP A 96 20.37 18.29 1.80
N VAL A 97 20.13 17.31 0.93
CA VAL A 97 20.63 17.30 -0.45
C VAL A 97 19.94 18.38 -1.29
N LEU A 98 18.64 18.59 -1.06
CA LEU A 98 17.84 19.59 -1.78
C LEU A 98 18.02 21.01 -1.22
N ALA A 99 18.59 21.18 -0.03
CA ALA A 99 18.69 22.48 0.64
C ALA A 99 19.48 23.53 -0.17
N SER A 100 20.57 23.13 -0.83
CA SER A 100 21.35 24.02 -1.70
C SER A 100 20.57 24.43 -2.95
N ALA A 101 19.93 23.46 -3.62
CA ALA A 101 19.12 23.71 -4.81
C ALA A 101 17.91 24.62 -4.51
N VAL A 102 17.22 24.40 -3.38
CA VAL A 102 16.11 25.26 -2.92
C VAL A 102 16.59 26.68 -2.63
N LYS A 103 17.80 26.84 -2.06
CA LYS A 103 18.37 28.16 -1.80
C LYS A 103 18.67 28.92 -3.09
N GLU A 104 19.20 28.24 -4.11
CA GLU A 104 19.47 28.83 -5.43
C GLU A 104 18.17 29.24 -6.14
N LEU A 105 17.15 28.38 -6.12
CA LEU A 105 15.83 28.67 -6.70
C LEU A 105 15.20 29.92 -6.06
N ASN A 106 15.27 30.06 -4.73
CA ASN A 106 14.77 31.25 -4.02
C ASN A 106 15.52 32.54 -4.45
N GLN A 107 16.83 32.47 -4.68
CA GLN A 107 17.59 33.62 -5.17
C GLN A 107 17.19 34.01 -6.60
N LEU A 108 16.99 33.02 -7.48
CA LEU A 108 16.54 33.25 -8.86
C LEU A 108 15.11 33.83 -8.90
N GLU A 109 14.23 33.34 -8.03
CA GLU A 109 12.88 33.86 -7.87
C GLU A 109 12.91 35.34 -7.48
N LYS A 110 13.66 35.69 -6.42
CA LYS A 110 13.79 37.08 -5.95
C LYS A 110 14.34 38.00 -7.03
N LYS A 111 15.36 37.57 -7.77
CA LYS A 111 15.94 38.36 -8.88
C LYS A 111 14.91 38.59 -9.99
N THR A 112 14.16 37.55 -10.36
CA THR A 112 13.13 37.63 -11.39
C THR A 112 12.00 38.57 -10.96
N GLN A 113 11.52 38.46 -9.72
CA GLN A 113 10.49 39.34 -9.17
C GLN A 113 10.97 40.80 -9.11
N GLN A 114 12.20 41.05 -8.65
CA GLN A 114 12.79 42.40 -8.65
C GLN A 114 12.97 42.97 -10.05
N SER A 115 13.41 42.14 -11.01
CA SER A 115 13.54 42.53 -12.41
C SER A 115 12.18 42.91 -13.01
N TYR A 116 11.15 42.09 -12.77
CA TYR A 116 9.78 42.37 -13.21
C TYR A 116 9.25 43.68 -12.61
N LEU A 117 9.38 43.88 -11.29
CA LEU A 117 8.94 45.11 -10.64
C LEU A 117 9.70 46.34 -11.17
N ARG A 118 11.00 46.22 -11.40
CA ARG A 118 11.78 47.30 -12.03
C ARG A 118 11.30 47.55 -13.45
N LEU A 119 11.09 46.54 -14.29
CA LEU A 119 10.63 46.76 -15.66
C LEU A 119 9.22 47.36 -15.71
N LYS A 120 8.34 46.95 -14.79
CA LYS A 120 6.97 47.42 -14.72
C LYS A 120 6.84 48.83 -14.14
N TYR A 121 7.62 49.16 -13.12
CA TYR A 121 7.48 50.40 -12.34
C TYR A 121 8.64 51.39 -12.51
N ALA A 122 9.79 51.01 -13.07
CA ALA A 122 10.86 51.98 -13.36
C ALA A 122 10.53 52.91 -14.53
N GLY A 123 9.54 52.56 -15.37
CA GLY A 123 8.95 53.49 -16.33
C GLY A 123 8.07 54.57 -15.70
N GLU A 124 7.64 54.39 -14.44
CA GLU A 124 6.78 55.36 -13.70
C GLU A 124 7.58 56.31 -12.80
N ILE A 125 8.90 56.11 -12.63
CA ILE A 125 9.77 56.96 -11.76
C ILE A 125 10.50 58.06 -12.57
N THR A 126 10.40 58.04 -13.90
CA THR A 126 10.99 59.07 -14.79
C THR A 126 9.93 59.90 -15.54
N ALA A 127 8.72 60.03 -14.98
CA ALA A 127 7.68 60.94 -15.45
C ALA A 127 7.39 62.01 -14.39
#